data_AF-A0A9P8CUT2-F1
#
_entry.id   AF-A0A9P8CUT2-F1
#
_cell.length_a   1.000
_cell.length_b   1.000
_cell.length_c   1.000
_cell.angle_alpha   90.00
_cell.angle_beta   90.00
_cell.angle_gamma   90.00
#
_symmetry.space_group_name_H-M   'P 1'
#
loop_
_entity.id
_entity.type
_entity.pdbx_description
1 polymer ?
#
loop_
_entity_poly.entity_id
_entity_poly.type
_entity_poly.pdbx_seq_one_letter_code
_entity_poly.pdbx_strand_id
1 'polypeptide(L)'
;MYEWHSRTRGIKASLATGFLILIGMTVLWVVFELDDFRTANLASEHSIEETLSAAVRNQLAKLWRSQAHFGQRADTLSSVAPDVVDEGNQTHSGAKKELKHRPRVFDMILLNDELDTLEIRLNELHSVVDVFFIMEAGYTFSGKPKPLYFSDNETRFRQFRDKIVHVTIPHLSPDDEKQYVQDGGWANEKFARNIGFKIATDARKPNDGDWIIVSDLDEIPKRSFLETVKAPNPDTDIGRRLLEGFPESDGDVLKLGCRFYYYSYEYRHRGDWYGPTLMRYRDPDSPIFTRPGSDPYPGLDMIQHIMENDWADAGRRLRDRDVGNTPYFDGQCHHCTWCFSNITAVIRKMQSYSHTEHSQSTYTNKKWILDHFSQGIDLFDRGDEIYDYVEDNQDLPQYIRDNSEKFSFMLRRKGLANAGFIDVDPTNPLAE
;
A
#
# COMPACT_ATOMS: atom_id res chain seq x y z
N MET A 1 -22.65 -52.58 -24.74
CA MET A 1 -23.76 -52.84 -25.67
C MET A 1 -24.95 -52.04 -25.17
N TYR A 2 -25.02 -50.78 -25.58
CA TYR A 2 -25.78 -50.25 -26.73
C TYR A 2 -27.12 -49.71 -26.19
N GLU A 3 -27.32 -48.39 -26.05
CA GLU A 3 -27.69 -47.44 -27.15
C GLU A 3 -28.94 -47.93 -27.92
N TRP A 4 -29.94 -47.16 -28.30
CA TRP A 4 -30.17 -45.72 -28.39
C TRP A 4 -31.61 -45.62 -28.93
N HIS A 5 -32.45 -44.69 -28.48
CA HIS A 5 -33.55 -44.20 -29.32
C HIS A 5 -33.58 -42.68 -29.28
N SER A 6 -33.39 -42.13 -30.47
CA SER A 6 -33.11 -40.73 -30.75
C SER A 6 -34.30 -40.05 -31.40
N ARG A 7 -34.38 -38.75 -31.14
CA ARG A 7 -34.80 -37.66 -32.06
C ARG A 7 -36.29 -37.55 -32.41
N THR A 8 -36.89 -36.44 -31.94
CA THR A 8 -37.35 -35.34 -32.80
C THR A 8 -37.88 -34.16 -31.95
N ARG A 9 -36.99 -33.30 -31.42
CA ARG A 9 -37.27 -31.88 -31.10
C ARG A 9 -35.96 -31.09 -31.14
N GLY A 10 -35.59 -30.58 -32.32
CA GLY A 10 -34.37 -29.79 -32.47
C GLY A 10 -34.29 -29.12 -33.83
N ILE A 11 -35.03 -28.02 -34.03
CA ILE A 11 -34.79 -27.07 -35.15
C ILE A 11 -34.95 -25.57 -34.72
N LYS A 12 -35.28 -25.22 -33.47
CA LYS A 12 -35.44 -23.80 -33.07
C LYS A 12 -34.43 -23.23 -32.07
N ALA A 13 -33.38 -23.97 -31.71
CA ALA A 13 -32.34 -23.50 -30.77
C ALA A 13 -30.92 -23.36 -31.37
N SER A 14 -30.68 -23.71 -32.65
CA SER A 14 -29.33 -23.64 -33.26
C SER A 14 -29.09 -22.41 -34.16
N LEU A 15 -30.08 -21.55 -34.40
CA LEU A 15 -29.87 -20.33 -35.21
C LEU A 15 -29.54 -19.08 -34.38
N ALA A 16 -29.88 -19.06 -33.09
CA ALA A 16 -29.58 -17.93 -32.20
C ALA A 16 -28.14 -17.97 -31.65
N THR A 17 -27.60 -19.17 -31.40
CA THR A 17 -26.23 -19.35 -30.87
C THR A 17 -25.16 -19.17 -31.95
N GLY A 18 -25.47 -19.46 -33.22
CA GLY A 18 -24.55 -19.22 -34.35
C GLY A 18 -24.37 -17.74 -34.71
N PHE A 19 -25.39 -16.90 -34.48
CA PHE A 19 -25.34 -15.47 -34.82
C PHE A 19 -24.54 -14.65 -33.79
N LEU A 20 -24.53 -15.07 -32.52
CA LEU A 20 -23.74 -14.42 -31.46
C LEU A 20 -22.25 -14.76 -31.54
N ILE A 21 -21.89 -15.96 -32.02
CA ILE A 21 -20.49 -16.36 -32.21
C ILE A 21 -19.86 -15.60 -33.40
N LEU A 22 -20.61 -15.35 -34.47
CA LEU A 22 -20.14 -14.57 -35.63
C LEU A 22 -19.91 -13.08 -35.28
N ILE A 23 -20.76 -12.47 -34.45
CA ILE A 23 -20.55 -11.08 -33.99
C ILE A 23 -19.33 -11.00 -33.05
N GLY A 24 -19.15 -11.97 -32.16
CA GLY A 24 -17.99 -12.05 -31.27
C GLY A 24 -16.66 -12.19 -32.02
N MET A 25 -16.62 -13.01 -33.08
CA MET A 25 -15.40 -13.19 -33.89
C MET A 25 -15.10 -11.97 -34.79
N THR A 26 -16.12 -11.22 -35.23
CA THR A 26 -15.89 -10.01 -36.05
C THR A 26 -15.36 -8.84 -35.20
N VAL A 27 -15.79 -8.73 -33.94
CA VAL A 27 -15.28 -7.71 -33.01
C VAL A 27 -13.85 -8.03 -32.55
N LEU A 28 -13.52 -9.30 -32.31
CA LEU A 28 -12.15 -9.70 -31.99
C LEU A 28 -11.19 -9.53 -33.17
N TRP A 29 -11.65 -9.74 -34.42
CA TRP A 29 -10.83 -9.51 -35.61
C TRP A 29 -10.55 -8.01 -35.83
N VAL A 30 -11.55 -7.13 -35.65
CA VAL A 30 -11.34 -5.67 -35.75
C VAL A 30 -10.44 -5.13 -34.64
N VAL A 31 -10.46 -5.72 -33.44
CA VAL A 31 -9.55 -5.33 -32.34
C VAL A 31 -8.11 -5.80 -32.61
N PHE A 32 -7.92 -6.99 -33.21
CA PHE A 32 -6.59 -7.47 -33.60
C PHE A 32 -5.99 -6.68 -34.77
N GLU A 33 -6.78 -6.34 -35.80
CA GLU A 33 -6.31 -5.54 -36.93
C GLU A 33 -5.98 -4.08 -36.54
N LEU A 34 -6.59 -3.56 -35.47
CA LEU A 34 -6.31 -2.22 -34.94
C LEU A 34 -5.08 -2.17 -34.01
N ASP A 35 -4.69 -3.30 -33.41
CA ASP A 35 -3.45 -3.40 -32.61
C ASP A 35 -2.21 -3.58 -33.51
N ASP A 36 -2.34 -4.31 -34.63
CA ASP A 36 -1.27 -4.43 -35.65
C ASP A 36 -1.00 -3.10 -36.39
N PHE A 37 -1.91 -2.13 -36.33
CA PHE A 37 -1.70 -0.79 -36.88
C PHE A 37 -1.06 0.20 -35.89
N ARG A 38 -0.91 -0.15 -34.61
CA ARG A 38 -0.26 0.72 -33.60
C ARG A 38 1.26 0.54 -33.50
N THR A 39 1.84 -0.37 -34.29
CA THR A 39 3.29 -0.61 -34.36
C THR A 39 3.92 -0.29 -35.72
N ALA A 40 3.25 0.50 -36.57
CA ALA A 40 3.85 1.04 -37.80
C ALA A 40 3.77 2.58 -37.86
N ASN A 41 4.95 3.19 -37.72
CA ASN A 41 5.35 4.59 -37.92
C ASN A 41 4.37 5.67 -38.41
N LEU A 42 4.52 6.83 -37.77
CA LEU A 42 4.24 8.18 -38.25
C LEU A 42 4.62 8.38 -39.73
N ALA A 43 3.63 8.63 -40.61
CA ALA A 43 3.72 9.57 -41.74
C ALA A 43 2.39 9.66 -42.51
N SER A 44 2.02 10.90 -42.86
CA SER A 44 1.03 11.33 -43.86
C SER A 44 -0.47 11.24 -43.51
N GLU A 45 -1.02 12.40 -43.17
CA GLU A 45 -2.44 12.73 -43.31
C GLU A 45 -2.81 12.83 -44.80
N HIS A 46 -3.39 11.78 -45.40
CA HIS A 46 -4.43 11.87 -46.44
C HIS A 46 -4.87 10.48 -46.91
N SER A 47 -6.18 10.34 -47.12
CA SER A 47 -6.91 9.18 -47.69
C SER A 47 -7.31 8.04 -46.75
N ILE A 48 -8.28 8.30 -45.86
CA ILE A 48 -9.16 7.26 -45.30
C ILE A 48 -10.63 7.62 -45.62
N GLU A 49 -10.94 7.92 -46.89
CA GLU A 49 -12.33 8.19 -47.30
C GLU A 49 -12.90 7.27 -48.39
N GLU A 50 -12.11 6.39 -49.03
CA GLU A 50 -12.61 5.62 -50.17
C GLU A 50 -13.11 4.19 -49.89
N THR A 51 -13.02 3.69 -48.65
CA THR A 51 -13.32 2.27 -48.40
C THR A 51 -14.28 2.01 -47.24
N LEU A 52 -15.38 2.75 -47.14
CA LEU A 52 -16.44 2.46 -46.15
C LEU A 52 -17.86 2.54 -46.72
N SER A 53 -18.67 1.52 -46.45
CA SER A 53 -20.07 1.46 -46.88
C SER A 53 -20.93 2.55 -46.19
N ALA A 54 -22.02 2.96 -46.84
CA ALA A 54 -22.89 4.04 -46.36
C ALA A 54 -23.49 3.79 -44.94
N ALA A 55 -23.57 2.54 -44.52
CA ALA A 55 -24.07 2.17 -43.18
C ALA A 55 -23.09 2.56 -42.06
N VAL A 56 -21.78 2.43 -42.30
CA VAL A 56 -20.73 2.76 -41.32
C VAL A 56 -20.58 4.28 -41.18
N ARG A 57 -20.67 5.02 -42.29
CA ARG A 57 -20.64 6.50 -42.29
C ARG A 57 -21.77 7.10 -41.44
N ASN A 58 -22.97 6.53 -41.52
CA ASN A 58 -24.12 7.00 -40.72
C ASN A 58 -24.03 6.70 -39.22
N GLN A 59 -23.33 5.63 -38.83
CA GLN A 59 -23.10 5.34 -37.40
C GLN A 59 -22.00 6.22 -36.81
N LEU A 60 -20.92 6.48 -37.54
CA LEU A 60 -19.85 7.38 -37.10
C LEU A 60 -20.33 8.84 -36.97
N ALA A 61 -21.17 9.30 -37.90
CA ALA A 61 -21.77 10.64 -37.81
C ALA A 61 -22.73 10.80 -36.61
N LYS A 62 -23.38 9.73 -36.14
CA LYS A 62 -24.20 9.75 -34.93
C LYS A 62 -23.34 9.80 -33.66
N LEU A 63 -22.23 9.08 -33.63
CA LEU A 63 -21.28 9.08 -32.50
C LEU A 63 -20.58 10.44 -32.34
N TRP A 64 -20.23 11.11 -33.45
CA TRP A 64 -19.64 12.45 -33.43
C TRP A 64 -20.61 13.54 -32.95
N ARG A 65 -21.91 13.45 -33.29
CA ARG A 65 -22.91 14.40 -32.82
C ARG A 65 -23.25 14.27 -31.33
N SER A 66 -22.99 13.11 -30.72
CA SER A 66 -23.20 12.91 -29.28
C SER A 66 -22.06 13.43 -28.38
N GLN A 67 -20.89 13.75 -28.93
CA GLN A 67 -19.75 14.31 -28.16
C GLN A 67 -19.62 15.84 -28.25
N ALA A 68 -20.39 16.51 -29.11
CA ALA A 68 -20.30 17.96 -29.32
C ALA A 68 -21.07 18.83 -28.28
N HIS A 69 -21.54 18.25 -27.17
CA HIS A 69 -22.23 18.98 -26.09
C HIS A 69 -21.44 18.96 -24.77
N PHE A 70 -20.13 19.21 -24.80
CA PHE A 70 -19.37 19.66 -23.62
C PHE A 70 -18.12 20.41 -24.08
N GLY A 71 -18.24 21.72 -24.30
CA GLY A 71 -17.10 22.53 -24.70
C GLY A 71 -17.45 23.87 -25.34
N GLN A 72 -18.19 24.74 -24.65
CA GLN A 72 -18.21 26.18 -24.96
C GLN A 72 -18.45 27.01 -23.70
N ARG A 73 -17.38 27.59 -23.15
CA ARG A 73 -17.36 28.93 -22.53
C ARG A 73 -15.92 29.30 -22.17
N ALA A 74 -15.19 29.81 -23.15
CA ALA A 74 -14.07 30.71 -22.95
C ALA A 74 -14.20 31.78 -24.04
N ASP A 75 -14.27 33.05 -23.62
CA ASP A 75 -13.78 34.26 -24.30
C ASP A 75 -14.68 35.46 -24.02
N THR A 76 -14.12 36.45 -23.30
CA THR A 76 -14.25 37.89 -23.55
C THR A 76 -13.20 38.67 -22.73
N LEU A 77 -12.10 39.02 -23.40
CA LEU A 77 -11.41 40.33 -23.51
C LEU A 77 -11.40 41.36 -22.34
N SER A 78 -10.19 41.82 -21.97
CA SER A 78 -9.72 43.24 -22.03
C SER A 78 -8.20 43.30 -21.68
N SER A 79 -7.28 43.52 -22.62
CA SER A 79 -6.72 44.80 -23.15
C SER A 79 -5.76 45.59 -22.22
N VAL A 80 -4.46 45.36 -22.44
CA VAL A 80 -3.24 46.23 -22.47
C VAL A 80 -3.21 47.61 -21.77
N ALA A 81 -2.13 47.85 -21.00
CA ALA A 81 -1.34 49.10 -20.99
C ALA A 81 0.15 48.81 -20.59
N PRO A 82 1.17 49.54 -21.11
CA PRO A 82 2.59 49.23 -20.94
C PRO A 82 3.33 50.05 -19.87
N ASP A 83 4.44 49.47 -19.38
CA ASP A 83 5.68 49.99 -18.78
C ASP A 83 5.67 51.28 -17.93
N VAL A 84 6.05 51.10 -16.66
CA VAL A 84 6.88 52.06 -15.90
C VAL A 84 8.02 51.29 -15.26
N VAL A 85 9.24 51.61 -15.69
CA VAL A 85 10.50 51.15 -15.10
C VAL A 85 10.77 52.02 -13.86
N ASP A 86 10.90 51.40 -12.69
CA ASP A 86 11.45 52.06 -11.50
C ASP A 86 12.72 51.30 -11.07
N GLU A 87 13.85 51.98 -11.16
CA GLU A 87 15.16 51.49 -10.77
C GLU A 87 15.35 51.63 -9.26
N GLY A 88 15.65 50.52 -8.58
CA GLY A 88 16.38 50.54 -7.31
C GLY A 88 15.61 50.04 -6.09
N ASN A 89 15.83 48.77 -5.74
CA ASN A 89 16.64 48.41 -4.56
C ASN A 89 16.79 46.89 -4.50
N GLN A 90 18.05 46.42 -4.57
CA GLN A 90 18.37 45.02 -4.30
C GLN A 90 18.26 44.76 -2.80
N THR A 91 17.14 44.19 -2.38
CA THR A 91 17.08 43.44 -1.13
C THR A 91 17.22 41.97 -1.46
N HIS A 92 18.22 41.30 -0.87
CA HIS A 92 18.38 39.85 -0.89
C HIS A 92 17.17 39.16 -0.28
N SER A 93 16.10 38.95 -1.05
CA SER A 93 15.08 37.96 -0.73
C SER A 93 15.63 36.61 -1.16
N GLY A 94 15.94 35.74 -0.21
CA GLY A 94 16.16 34.32 -0.50
C GLY A 94 14.94 33.83 -1.28
N ALA A 95 15.15 33.46 -2.55
CA ALA A 95 14.08 32.96 -3.40
C ALA A 95 13.46 31.76 -2.67
N LYS A 96 12.20 31.90 -2.24
CA LYS A 96 11.39 30.76 -1.80
C LYS A 96 11.40 29.79 -2.97
N LYS A 97 12.14 28.70 -2.83
CA LYS A 97 12.17 27.63 -3.82
C LYS A 97 10.81 26.92 -3.69
N GLU A 98 9.78 27.47 -4.33
CA GLU A 98 8.49 26.80 -4.40
C GLU A 98 8.71 25.43 -5.03
N LEU A 99 8.28 24.37 -4.33
CA LEU A 99 8.30 23.03 -4.87
C LEU A 99 7.42 23.04 -6.13
N LYS A 100 8.00 22.76 -7.30
CA LYS A 100 7.28 22.68 -8.60
C LYS A 100 6.10 21.70 -8.56
N HIS A 101 6.14 20.74 -7.64
CA HIS A 101 5.09 19.77 -7.37
C HIS A 101 4.98 19.55 -5.86
N ARG A 102 3.77 19.50 -5.30
CA ARG A 102 3.60 19.00 -3.93
C ARG A 102 3.85 17.49 -3.95
N PRO A 103 4.79 16.98 -3.14
CA PRO A 103 5.15 15.57 -3.20
C PRO A 103 3.95 14.71 -2.81
N ARG A 104 3.74 13.63 -3.56
CA ARG A 104 2.75 12.60 -3.23
C ARG A 104 3.31 11.70 -2.14
N VAL A 105 2.41 11.07 -1.39
CA VAL A 105 2.74 10.06 -0.39
C VAL A 105 2.10 8.74 -0.80
N PHE A 106 2.94 7.73 -0.96
CA PHE A 106 2.57 6.35 -1.25
C PHE A 106 2.74 5.52 0.02
N ASP A 107 1.71 4.79 0.41
CA ASP A 107 1.72 3.93 1.60
C ASP A 107 1.78 2.46 1.19
N MET A 108 2.89 1.78 1.46
CA MET A 108 3.10 0.37 1.11
C MET A 108 2.99 -0.52 2.34
N ILE A 109 1.99 -1.38 2.35
CA ILE A 109 1.69 -2.29 3.46
C ILE A 109 1.53 -3.72 2.96
N LEU A 110 1.99 -4.67 3.77
CA LEU A 110 1.65 -6.08 3.59
C LEU A 110 0.34 -6.37 4.32
N LEU A 111 -0.55 -7.10 3.66
CA LEU A 111 -1.81 -7.55 4.22
C LEU A 111 -1.81 -9.06 4.38
N ASN A 112 -2.18 -9.51 5.59
CA ASN A 112 -2.64 -10.87 5.83
C ASN A 112 -4.17 -10.87 6.01
N ASP A 113 -4.68 -11.14 7.21
CA ASP A 113 -6.12 -11.20 7.49
C ASP A 113 -6.59 -10.07 8.41
N GLU A 114 -5.74 -9.08 8.72
CA GLU A 114 -6.01 -7.99 9.68
C GLU A 114 -6.87 -6.87 9.08
N LEU A 115 -8.05 -7.22 8.56
CA LEU A 115 -8.95 -6.29 7.86
C LEU A 115 -9.45 -5.12 8.72
N ASP A 116 -9.53 -5.30 10.05
CA ASP A 116 -9.89 -4.24 10.99
C ASP A 116 -8.76 -3.19 11.09
N THR A 117 -7.51 -3.65 11.18
CA THR A 117 -6.33 -2.78 11.19
C THR A 117 -6.19 -2.05 9.86
N LEU A 118 -6.45 -2.72 8.73
CA LEU A 118 -6.51 -2.09 7.41
C LEU A 118 -7.57 -0.99 7.35
N GLU A 119 -8.77 -1.25 7.88
CA GLU A 119 -9.82 -0.24 7.94
C GLU A 119 -9.39 0.99 8.75
N ILE A 120 -8.78 0.78 9.91
CA ILE A 120 -8.28 1.87 10.75
C ILE A 120 -7.23 2.68 9.99
N ARG A 121 -6.20 2.01 9.47
CA ARG A 121 -5.10 2.68 8.75
C ARG A 121 -5.62 3.50 7.56
N LEU A 122 -6.50 2.92 6.75
CA LEU A 122 -7.07 3.63 5.61
C LEU A 122 -7.84 4.87 6.05
N ASN A 123 -8.72 4.78 7.06
CA ASN A 123 -9.45 5.94 7.58
C ASN A 123 -8.51 7.00 8.18
N GLU A 124 -7.47 6.58 8.91
CA GLU A 124 -6.51 7.51 9.50
C GLU A 124 -5.77 8.33 8.46
N LEU A 125 -5.31 7.66 7.40
CA LEU A 125 -4.35 8.22 6.47
C LEU A 125 -5.00 8.74 5.19
N HIS A 126 -6.28 8.46 4.94
CA HIS A 126 -6.95 8.76 3.67
C HIS A 126 -6.84 10.23 3.24
N SER A 127 -6.86 11.17 4.19
CA SER A 127 -6.78 12.61 3.88
C SER A 127 -5.39 13.07 3.43
N VAL A 128 -4.34 12.35 3.79
CA VAL A 128 -2.95 12.77 3.58
C VAL A 128 -2.20 11.88 2.57
N VAL A 129 -2.49 10.58 2.53
CA VAL A 129 -1.91 9.63 1.56
C VAL A 129 -2.59 9.77 0.19
N ASP A 130 -1.80 9.71 -0.87
CA ASP A 130 -2.28 9.82 -2.25
C ASP A 130 -2.56 8.45 -2.88
N VAL A 131 -1.77 7.42 -2.52
CA VAL A 131 -1.95 6.05 -2.99
C VAL A 131 -1.65 5.05 -1.86
N PHE A 132 -2.52 4.07 -1.68
CA PHE A 132 -2.30 2.91 -0.81
C PHE A 132 -1.97 1.69 -1.68
N PHE A 133 -0.77 1.14 -1.52
CA PHE A 133 -0.41 -0.15 -2.06
C PHE A 133 -0.70 -1.23 -1.02
N ILE A 134 -1.78 -1.96 -1.25
CA ILE A 134 -2.15 -3.12 -0.43
C ILE A 134 -1.49 -4.33 -1.06
N MET A 135 -0.38 -4.78 -0.50
CA MET A 135 0.38 -5.90 -1.02
C MET A 135 -0.08 -7.19 -0.35
N GLU A 136 -0.49 -8.17 -1.13
CA GLU A 136 -1.05 -9.42 -0.61
C GLU A 136 -0.53 -10.64 -1.39
N ALA A 137 -0.09 -11.67 -0.67
CA ALA A 137 0.33 -12.95 -1.24
C ALA A 137 -0.73 -14.04 -0.98
N GLY A 138 -0.78 -15.04 -1.86
CA GLY A 138 -1.60 -16.26 -1.67
C GLY A 138 -1.02 -17.27 -0.67
N TYR A 139 0.05 -16.90 0.03
CA TYR A 139 0.75 -17.73 1.02
C TYR A 139 1.11 -16.91 2.25
N THR A 140 1.15 -17.54 3.41
CA THR A 140 1.69 -16.97 4.65
C THR A 140 3.22 -16.92 4.58
N PHE A 141 3.86 -16.14 5.47
CA PHE A 141 5.33 -16.15 5.57
C PHE A 141 5.86 -17.51 6.06
N SER A 142 5.05 -18.25 6.82
CA SER A 142 5.31 -19.66 7.14
C SER A 142 5.05 -20.66 5.98
N GLY A 143 4.75 -20.18 4.77
CA GLY A 143 4.62 -21.00 3.55
C GLY A 143 3.29 -21.74 3.39
N LYS A 144 2.27 -21.44 4.22
CA LYS A 144 0.95 -22.08 4.12
C LYS A 144 0.07 -21.33 3.12
N PRO A 145 -0.71 -22.02 2.27
CA PRO A 145 -1.63 -21.35 1.36
C PRO A 145 -2.70 -20.57 2.13
N LYS A 146 -3.07 -19.40 1.63
CA LYS A 146 -4.15 -18.55 2.17
C LYS A 146 -4.94 -17.88 1.04
N PRO A 147 -6.23 -17.56 1.25
CA PRO A 147 -6.97 -16.73 0.29
C PRO A 147 -6.41 -15.31 0.23
N LEU A 148 -6.81 -14.58 -0.81
CA LEU A 148 -6.57 -13.14 -0.92
C LEU A 148 -7.70 -12.40 -0.18
N TYR A 149 -7.50 -12.13 1.10
CA TYR A 149 -8.48 -11.51 1.99
C TYR A 149 -8.93 -10.13 1.50
N PHE A 150 -8.05 -9.33 0.87
CA PHE A 150 -8.49 -8.05 0.31
C PHE A 150 -9.50 -8.27 -0.82
N SER A 151 -9.20 -9.19 -1.74
CA SER A 151 -10.03 -9.49 -2.90
C SER A 151 -11.43 -9.96 -2.49
N ASP A 152 -11.49 -10.83 -1.48
CA ASP A 152 -12.76 -11.35 -0.94
C ASP A 152 -13.57 -10.27 -0.20
N ASN A 153 -12.95 -9.15 0.19
CA ASN A 153 -13.55 -8.11 1.03
C ASN A 153 -13.50 -6.70 0.42
N GLU A 154 -13.25 -6.55 -0.89
CA GLU A 154 -13.10 -5.23 -1.53
C GLU A 154 -14.28 -4.28 -1.27
N THR A 155 -15.50 -4.84 -1.16
CA THR A 155 -16.72 -4.07 -0.86
C THR A 155 -16.59 -3.29 0.45
N ARG A 156 -15.92 -3.83 1.46
CA ARG A 156 -15.65 -3.18 2.77
C ARG A 156 -14.82 -1.90 2.60
N PHE A 157 -13.95 -1.86 1.59
CA PHE A 157 -13.00 -0.76 1.36
C PHE A 157 -13.36 0.12 0.17
N ARG A 158 -14.57 -0.04 -0.40
CA ARG A 158 -15.03 0.68 -1.60
C ARG A 158 -14.87 2.20 -1.52
N GLN A 159 -14.97 2.79 -0.33
CA GLN A 159 -14.82 4.24 -0.14
C GLN A 159 -13.40 4.77 -0.43
N PHE A 160 -12.39 3.89 -0.41
CA PHE A 160 -10.97 4.24 -0.63
C PHE A 160 -10.46 3.82 -2.02
N ARG A 161 -11.35 3.26 -2.86
CA ARG A 161 -10.99 2.57 -4.11
C ARG A 161 -10.23 3.44 -5.12
N ASP A 162 -10.39 4.76 -5.05
CA ASP A 162 -9.71 5.72 -5.92
C ASP A 162 -8.22 5.83 -5.61
N LYS A 163 -7.82 5.53 -4.36
CA LYS A 163 -6.43 5.58 -3.90
C LYS A 163 -5.80 4.21 -3.73
N ILE A 164 -6.58 3.13 -3.68
CA ILE A 164 -6.03 1.78 -3.52
C ILE A 164 -5.47 1.24 -4.83
N VAL A 165 -4.30 0.62 -4.74
CA VAL A 165 -3.75 -0.32 -5.71
C VAL A 165 -3.51 -1.63 -4.98
N HIS A 166 -4.30 -2.64 -5.31
CA HIS A 166 -4.09 -3.99 -4.79
C HIS A 166 -2.97 -4.66 -5.60
N VAL A 167 -1.90 -5.05 -4.92
CA VAL A 167 -0.69 -5.67 -5.48
C VAL A 167 -0.66 -7.12 -5.06
N THR A 168 -1.01 -8.02 -5.97
CA THR A 168 -0.92 -9.46 -5.72
C THR A 168 0.52 -9.94 -5.94
N ILE A 169 1.10 -10.54 -4.91
CA ILE A 169 2.46 -11.06 -4.92
C ILE A 169 2.44 -12.52 -5.36
N PRO A 170 3.28 -12.92 -6.34
CA PRO A 170 3.40 -14.32 -6.74
C PRO A 170 3.96 -15.19 -5.60
N HIS A 171 3.79 -16.50 -5.70
CA HIS A 171 4.46 -17.42 -4.78
C HIS A 171 5.97 -17.44 -5.06
N LEU A 172 6.77 -17.50 -4.00
CA LEU A 172 8.21 -17.73 -4.10
C LEU A 172 8.44 -19.10 -4.75
N SER A 173 9.08 -19.14 -5.92
CA SER A 173 9.35 -20.41 -6.60
C SER A 173 10.53 -21.15 -5.95
N PRO A 174 10.63 -22.48 -6.06
CA PRO A 174 11.79 -23.23 -5.55
C PRO A 174 13.14 -22.79 -6.15
N ASP A 175 13.13 -22.19 -7.35
CA ASP A 175 14.33 -21.66 -7.97
C ASP A 175 14.72 -20.29 -7.39
N ASP A 176 13.74 -19.46 -7.03
CA ASP A 176 13.97 -18.20 -6.32
C ASP A 176 14.34 -18.44 -4.85
N GLU A 177 13.78 -19.48 -4.22
CA GLU A 177 14.06 -19.89 -2.83
C GLU A 177 15.55 -20.21 -2.62
N LYS A 178 16.29 -20.62 -3.67
CA LYS A 178 17.74 -20.82 -3.63
C LYS A 178 18.52 -19.57 -3.23
N GLN A 179 17.92 -18.38 -3.38
CA GLN A 179 18.50 -17.11 -2.95
C GLN A 179 18.22 -16.80 -1.46
N TYR A 180 17.29 -17.51 -0.82
CA TYR A 180 16.82 -17.26 0.55
C TYR A 180 16.94 -18.48 1.48
N VAL A 181 17.69 -19.52 1.06
CA VAL A 181 17.71 -20.89 1.65
C VAL A 181 17.96 -20.93 3.16
N GLN A 182 18.53 -19.88 3.75
CA GLN A 182 18.90 -19.83 5.17
C GLN A 182 17.90 -19.08 6.08
N ASP A 183 16.83 -18.51 5.53
CA ASP A 183 16.00 -17.53 6.24
C ASP A 183 14.65 -18.06 6.78
N GLY A 184 14.27 -19.31 6.46
CA GLY A 184 13.01 -19.90 6.92
C GLY A 184 11.79 -19.03 6.59
N GLY A 185 10.96 -18.69 7.58
CA GLY A 185 9.79 -17.82 7.37
C GLY A 185 10.13 -16.42 6.84
N TRP A 186 11.32 -15.92 7.15
CA TRP A 186 11.78 -14.61 6.70
C TRP A 186 12.05 -14.56 5.19
N ALA A 187 12.34 -15.70 4.55
CA ALA A 187 12.53 -15.80 3.10
C ALA A 187 11.28 -15.31 2.34
N ASN A 188 10.12 -15.81 2.75
CA ASN A 188 8.84 -15.48 2.12
C ASN A 188 8.48 -14.01 2.35
N GLU A 189 8.74 -13.49 3.54
CA GLU A 189 8.50 -12.08 3.87
C GLU A 189 9.39 -11.14 3.05
N LYS A 190 10.70 -11.41 3.00
CA LYS A 190 11.68 -10.64 2.22
C LYS A 190 11.30 -10.62 0.74
N PHE A 191 10.98 -11.78 0.17
CA PHE A 191 10.52 -11.89 -1.20
C PHE A 191 9.23 -11.07 -1.44
N ALA A 192 8.23 -11.23 -0.57
CA ALA A 192 6.96 -10.52 -0.67
C ALA A 192 7.15 -9.00 -0.67
N ARG A 193 7.97 -8.49 0.25
CA ARG A 193 8.32 -7.07 0.36
C ARG A 193 9.00 -6.55 -0.90
N ASN A 194 10.02 -7.25 -1.40
CA ASN A 194 10.85 -6.78 -2.51
C ASN A 194 10.12 -6.84 -3.86
N ILE A 195 9.41 -7.95 -4.13
CA ILE A 195 8.58 -8.08 -5.34
C ILE A 195 7.35 -7.18 -5.28
N GLY A 196 6.70 -7.08 -4.12
CA GLY A 196 5.58 -6.18 -3.91
C GLY A 196 5.96 -4.72 -4.17
N PHE A 197 7.11 -4.28 -3.63
CA PHE A 197 7.65 -2.95 -3.88
C PHE A 197 7.82 -2.67 -5.39
N LYS A 198 8.44 -3.60 -6.12
CA LYS A 198 8.61 -3.52 -7.58
C LYS A 198 7.28 -3.28 -8.29
N ILE A 199 6.34 -4.20 -8.09
CA ILE A 199 5.05 -4.20 -8.78
C ILE A 199 4.30 -2.90 -8.45
N ALA A 200 4.33 -2.49 -7.18
CA ALA A 200 3.73 -1.24 -6.71
C ALA A 200 4.32 -0.01 -7.45
N THR A 201 5.65 0.12 -7.46
CA THR A 201 6.30 1.26 -8.12
C THR A 201 6.10 1.27 -9.64
N ASP A 202 6.09 0.11 -10.29
CA ASP A 202 5.82 -0.01 -11.73
C ASP A 202 4.37 0.40 -12.07
N ALA A 203 3.41 0.10 -11.19
CA ALA A 203 1.99 0.36 -11.41
C ALA A 203 1.61 1.85 -11.36
N ARG A 204 2.28 2.66 -10.53
CA ARG A 204 1.93 4.10 -10.36
C ARG A 204 3.04 5.09 -10.66
N LYS A 205 4.28 4.64 -10.82
CA LYS A 205 5.48 5.44 -11.16
C LYS A 205 5.58 6.72 -10.32
N PRO A 206 6.10 6.62 -9.08
CA PRO A 206 6.41 7.80 -8.28
C PRO A 206 7.30 8.78 -9.06
N ASN A 207 7.13 10.07 -8.82
CA ASN A 207 7.97 11.12 -9.42
C ASN A 207 9.12 11.44 -8.47
N ASP A 208 10.22 11.97 -9.01
CA ASP A 208 11.31 12.53 -8.20
C ASP A 208 10.76 13.48 -7.12
N GLY A 209 11.10 13.21 -5.86
CA GLY A 209 10.63 13.97 -4.70
C GLY A 209 9.38 13.43 -4.00
N ASP A 210 8.64 12.47 -4.58
CA ASP A 210 7.53 11.80 -3.90
C ASP A 210 8.03 10.98 -2.69
N TRP A 211 7.15 10.67 -1.75
CA TRP A 211 7.47 9.88 -0.56
C TRP A 211 6.84 8.50 -0.62
N ILE A 212 7.60 7.49 -0.21
CA ILE A 212 7.15 6.11 -0.07
C ILE A 212 7.29 5.74 1.41
N ILE A 213 6.19 5.33 2.02
CA ILE A 213 6.14 4.73 3.34
C ILE A 213 6.20 3.22 3.16
N VAL A 214 7.07 2.60 3.93
CA VAL A 214 7.32 1.16 3.98
C VAL A 214 7.15 0.76 5.44
N SER A 215 6.09 -0.01 5.73
CA SER A 215 5.79 -0.40 7.10
C SER A 215 4.96 -1.68 7.18
N ASP A 216 4.85 -2.20 8.39
CA ASP A 216 3.82 -3.19 8.69
C ASP A 216 2.45 -2.52 8.79
N LEU A 217 1.40 -3.33 8.65
CA LEU A 217 0.04 -2.82 8.61
C LEU A 217 -0.38 -2.20 9.94
N ASP A 218 0.03 -2.82 11.05
CA ASP A 218 -0.23 -2.39 12.43
C ASP A 218 0.69 -1.27 12.93
N GLU A 219 1.56 -0.73 12.08
CA GLU A 219 2.44 0.42 12.35
C GLU A 219 1.92 1.69 11.68
N ILE A 220 0.94 2.36 12.29
CA ILE A 220 0.19 3.46 11.67
C ILE A 220 0.92 4.80 11.91
N PRO A 221 1.49 5.47 10.89
CA PRO A 221 2.06 6.81 11.05
C PRO A 221 1.01 7.83 11.51
N LYS A 222 1.43 8.84 12.28
CA LYS A 222 0.54 9.95 12.64
C LYS A 222 0.27 10.81 11.41
N ARG A 223 -1.01 11.04 11.10
CA ARG A 223 -1.47 11.93 10.02
C ARG A 223 -0.76 13.29 10.05
N SER A 224 -0.64 13.90 11.22
CA SER A 224 0.00 15.21 11.41
C SER A 224 1.47 15.24 10.98
N PHE A 225 2.18 14.12 11.14
CA PHE A 225 3.56 14.02 10.66
C PHE A 225 3.61 13.98 9.13
N LEU A 226 2.73 13.17 8.50
CA LEU A 226 2.65 13.11 7.04
C LEU A 226 2.19 14.45 6.43
N GLU A 227 1.33 15.21 7.10
CA GLU A 227 0.96 16.57 6.70
C GLU A 227 2.18 17.50 6.68
N THR A 228 3.04 17.39 7.70
CA THR A 228 4.32 18.13 7.77
C THR A 228 5.25 17.72 6.63
N VAL A 229 5.30 16.43 6.27
CA VAL A 229 6.09 15.92 5.15
C VAL A 229 5.59 16.46 3.80
N LYS A 230 4.27 16.57 3.60
CA LYS A 230 3.67 17.09 2.35
C LYS A 230 3.74 18.60 2.22
N ALA A 231 3.68 19.32 3.33
CA ALA A 231 3.73 20.77 3.39
C ALA A 231 4.72 21.24 4.47
N PRO A 232 6.03 21.08 4.24
CA PRO A 232 7.04 21.50 5.21
C PRO A 232 6.96 22.99 5.48
N ASN A 233 6.87 23.38 6.77
CA ASN A 233 6.94 24.78 7.16
C ASN A 233 8.41 25.21 7.35
N PRO A 234 8.97 26.10 6.50
CA PRO A 234 10.35 26.55 6.60
C PRO A 234 10.67 27.31 7.90
N ASP A 235 9.66 27.72 8.67
CA ASP A 235 9.87 28.37 9.98
C ASP A 235 10.09 27.35 11.11
N THR A 236 9.90 26.04 10.83
CA THR A 236 10.15 24.96 11.80
C THR A 236 11.46 24.23 11.47
N ASP A 237 12.13 23.70 12.49
CA ASP A 237 13.36 22.93 12.29
C ASP A 237 13.16 21.74 11.34
N ILE A 238 12.12 20.94 11.62
CA ILE A 238 11.76 19.79 10.79
C ILE A 238 11.41 20.19 9.36
N GLY A 239 10.66 21.29 9.18
CA GLY A 239 10.29 21.74 7.84
C GLY A 239 11.49 22.23 7.02
N ARG A 240 12.45 22.93 7.64
CA ARG A 240 13.72 23.28 6.97
C ARG A 240 14.49 22.04 6.55
N ARG A 241 14.67 21.07 7.46
CA ARG A 241 15.37 19.81 7.15
C ARG A 241 14.67 19.00 6.07
N LEU A 242 13.34 18.98 6.04
CA LEU A 242 12.58 18.35 4.96
C LEU A 242 12.79 19.08 3.60
N LEU A 243 12.94 20.40 3.59
CA LEU A 243 13.16 21.17 2.34
C LEU A 243 14.62 21.11 1.86
N GLU A 244 15.57 21.19 2.79
CA GLU A 244 17.01 21.25 2.53
C GLU A 244 17.63 19.85 2.38
N GLY A 245 16.94 18.83 2.91
CA GLY A 245 17.38 17.45 2.98
C GLY A 245 18.08 17.12 4.30
N PHE A 246 18.32 15.82 4.51
CA PHE A 246 19.00 15.29 5.68
C PHE A 246 20.42 14.83 5.30
N PRO A 247 21.46 15.64 5.57
CA PRO A 247 22.83 15.28 5.22
C PRO A 247 23.32 14.03 5.95
N GLU A 248 22.79 13.79 7.16
CA GLU A 248 23.19 12.66 8.01
C GLU A 248 22.77 11.30 7.43
N SER A 249 21.68 11.24 6.67
CA SER A 249 21.20 10.02 6.00
C SER A 249 21.60 9.93 4.53
N ASP A 250 22.54 10.80 4.11
CA ASP A 250 23.11 10.87 2.77
C ASP A 250 22.03 10.93 1.66
N GLY A 251 20.82 11.41 2.02
CA GLY A 251 19.56 11.38 1.27
C GLY A 251 18.34 11.31 2.20
N ASP A 252 17.13 11.61 1.71
CA ASP A 252 15.92 11.82 2.52
C ASP A 252 15.20 10.51 3.01
N VAL A 253 15.80 9.71 3.91
CA VAL A 253 15.14 8.56 4.56
C VAL A 253 14.90 8.97 6.00
N LEU A 254 13.73 8.65 6.53
CA LEU A 254 13.30 8.96 7.89
C LEU A 254 12.78 7.67 8.52
N LYS A 255 13.15 7.42 9.77
CA LYS A 255 12.56 6.34 10.60
C LYS A 255 11.59 6.94 11.59
N LEU A 256 10.42 6.34 11.74
CA LEU A 256 9.43 6.75 12.74
C LEU A 256 9.45 5.80 13.93
N GLY A 257 9.56 6.38 15.12
CA GLY A 257 9.31 5.67 16.36
C GLY A 257 7.81 5.53 16.60
N CYS A 258 7.37 4.31 16.87
CA CYS A 258 5.99 4.02 17.25
C CYS A 258 5.85 3.98 18.77
N ARG A 259 4.73 4.54 19.25
CA ARG A 259 4.22 4.20 20.58
C ARG A 259 3.66 2.79 20.49
N PHE A 260 4.33 1.86 21.17
CA PHE A 260 4.08 0.44 21.06
C PHE A 260 3.09 -0.04 22.12
N TYR A 261 2.02 -0.66 21.64
CA TYR A 261 0.97 -1.31 22.42
C TYR A 261 0.86 -2.78 22.02
N TYR A 262 0.38 -3.64 22.92
CA TYR A 262 0.41 -5.08 22.66
C TYR A 262 -0.98 -5.67 22.42
N TYR A 263 -1.88 -5.65 23.41
CA TYR A 263 -3.21 -6.28 23.30
C TYR A 263 -4.34 -5.29 22.99
N SER A 264 -4.20 -4.08 23.53
CA SER A 264 -5.09 -2.94 23.40
C SER A 264 -4.25 -1.69 23.65
N TYR A 265 -4.80 -0.51 23.36
CA TYR A 265 -4.18 0.77 23.68
C TYR A 265 -4.10 1.04 25.21
N GLU A 266 -4.49 0.09 26.06
CA GLU A 266 -4.26 0.12 27.51
C GLU A 266 -2.90 -0.45 27.91
N TYR A 267 -2.27 -1.31 27.08
CA TYR A 267 -1.03 -2.01 27.45
C TYR A 267 0.14 -1.47 26.64
N ARG A 268 0.81 -0.44 27.17
CA ARG A 268 1.92 0.24 26.51
C ARG A 268 3.24 -0.44 26.85
N HIS A 269 4.02 -0.84 25.85
CA HIS A 269 5.36 -1.38 26.04
C HIS A 269 6.33 -0.32 26.59
N ARG A 270 7.28 -0.74 27.44
CA ARG A 270 8.29 0.16 28.04
C ARG A 270 9.43 0.56 27.11
N GLY A 271 9.73 -0.25 26.10
CA GLY A 271 10.71 0.05 25.06
C GLY A 271 10.09 0.75 23.85
N ASP A 272 10.96 1.33 23.03
CA ASP A 272 10.58 1.94 21.75
C ASP A 272 10.48 0.88 20.65
N TRP A 273 9.58 1.13 19.68
CA TRP A 273 9.47 0.33 18.47
C TRP A 273 9.88 1.15 17.26
N TYR A 274 10.87 0.66 16.53
CA TYR A 274 11.24 1.22 15.23
C TYR A 274 10.22 0.75 14.20
N GLY A 275 9.34 1.64 13.77
CA GLY A 275 8.29 1.27 12.82
C GLY A 275 8.53 1.84 11.42
N PRO A 276 7.58 2.60 10.86
CA PRO A 276 7.58 2.94 9.44
C PRO A 276 8.85 3.66 8.99
N THR A 277 9.33 3.26 7.82
CA THR A 277 10.41 3.96 7.13
C THR A 277 9.81 4.79 5.99
N LEU A 278 10.13 6.07 5.96
CA LEU A 278 9.77 6.99 4.89
C LEU A 278 10.97 7.26 4.02
N MET A 279 10.77 7.21 2.70
CA MET A 279 11.83 7.40 1.74
C MET A 279 11.38 8.36 0.65
N ARG A 280 12.18 9.39 0.40
CA ARG A 280 11.96 10.20 -0.79
C ARG A 280 12.42 9.42 -2.02
N TYR A 281 11.50 9.19 -2.93
CA TYR A 281 11.75 8.61 -4.23
C TYR A 281 12.62 9.55 -5.06
N ARG A 282 13.57 8.94 -5.79
CA ARG A 282 14.36 9.63 -6.79
C ARG A 282 14.30 8.87 -8.09
N ASP A 283 14.08 9.60 -9.17
CA ASP A 283 14.08 9.02 -10.52
C ASP A 283 15.53 8.60 -10.86
N PRO A 284 15.78 7.35 -11.30
CA PRO A 284 17.11 6.90 -11.71
C PRO A 284 17.76 7.76 -12.80
N ASP A 285 16.96 8.38 -13.67
CA ASP A 285 17.42 9.23 -14.77
C ASP A 285 17.49 10.73 -14.38
N SER A 286 17.10 11.08 -13.15
CA SER A 286 17.23 12.44 -12.63
C SER A 286 18.69 12.85 -12.62
N PRO A 287 19.04 14.09 -13.05
CA PRO A 287 20.42 14.56 -13.03
C PRO A 287 20.97 14.45 -11.61
N ILE A 288 21.80 13.43 -11.43
CA ILE A 288 22.50 13.08 -10.21
C ILE A 288 23.13 14.37 -9.68
N PHE A 289 22.93 14.69 -8.40
CA PHE A 289 23.94 15.46 -7.68
C PHE A 289 25.19 14.59 -7.68
N THR A 290 25.96 14.65 -8.77
CA THR A 290 27.10 13.77 -9.05
C THR A 290 28.03 13.79 -7.85
N ARG A 291 28.24 12.62 -7.24
CA ARG A 291 29.53 12.32 -6.61
C ARG A 291 30.20 11.20 -7.40
N PRO A 292 31.51 11.29 -7.65
CA PRO A 292 32.24 10.25 -8.39
C PRO A 292 32.19 8.93 -7.62
N GLY A 293 31.75 7.85 -8.28
CA GLY A 293 31.86 6.48 -7.75
C GLY A 293 30.54 5.74 -7.53
N SER A 294 29.37 6.34 -7.74
CA SER A 294 28.11 5.59 -7.75
C SER A 294 27.98 4.79 -9.05
N ASP A 295 27.96 3.47 -8.94
CA ASP A 295 27.78 2.54 -10.05
C ASP A 295 26.43 2.83 -10.74
N PRO A 296 26.40 3.11 -12.04
CA PRO A 296 25.14 3.29 -12.76
C PRO A 296 24.52 1.92 -12.94
N TYR A 297 23.65 1.45 -12.05
CA TYR A 297 22.94 0.17 -12.25
C TYR A 297 21.95 0.30 -13.43
N PRO A 298 22.32 -0.14 -14.64
CA PRO A 298 21.54 0.10 -15.83
C PRO A 298 20.63 -1.11 -16.02
N GLY A 299 19.34 -0.97 -15.75
CA GLY A 299 18.37 -2.02 -16.07
C GLY A 299 18.42 -3.23 -15.14
N LEU A 300 17.85 -3.04 -13.96
CA LEU A 300 16.99 -3.99 -13.23
C LEU A 300 16.71 -5.36 -13.91
N ASP A 301 17.69 -6.27 -13.94
CA ASP A 301 17.42 -7.72 -13.85
C ASP A 301 17.01 -8.03 -12.39
N MET A 302 15.78 -7.65 -12.07
CA MET A 302 15.29 -7.48 -10.71
C MET A 302 15.13 -8.75 -9.88
N ILE A 303 15.16 -9.91 -10.51
CA ILE A 303 14.99 -11.19 -9.82
C ILE A 303 16.34 -11.75 -9.35
N GLN A 304 17.47 -11.35 -9.96
CA GLN A 304 18.77 -11.93 -9.61
C GLN A 304 19.46 -11.27 -8.41
N HIS A 305 19.07 -10.04 -8.03
CA HIS A 305 19.78 -9.23 -7.04
C HIS A 305 18.82 -8.71 -5.96
N ILE A 306 18.02 -9.60 -5.37
CA ILE A 306 17.27 -9.28 -4.17
C ILE A 306 18.20 -9.54 -2.97
N MET A 307 18.66 -8.49 -2.30
CA MET A 307 19.49 -8.65 -1.11
C MET A 307 18.63 -9.02 0.10
N GLU A 308 19.21 -9.80 1.02
CA GLU A 308 18.54 -10.37 2.19
C GLU A 308 17.89 -9.33 3.13
N ASN A 309 18.26 -8.03 3.08
CA ASN A 309 17.72 -6.98 3.97
C ASN A 309 17.13 -5.77 3.23
N ASP A 310 16.83 -5.92 1.95
CA ASP A 310 16.54 -4.80 1.04
C ASP A 310 15.29 -3.98 1.41
N TRP A 311 14.32 -4.55 2.12
CA TRP A 311 13.18 -3.79 2.65
C TRP A 311 13.53 -2.93 3.87
N ALA A 312 14.28 -3.50 4.83
CA ALA A 312 14.76 -2.79 6.01
C ALA A 312 15.77 -1.68 5.62
N ASP A 313 16.47 -1.91 4.51
CA ASP A 313 17.45 -1.03 3.89
C ASP A 313 16.93 -0.42 2.57
N ALA A 314 15.61 -0.31 2.35
CA ALA A 314 15.08 0.16 1.06
C ALA A 314 15.61 1.55 0.66
N GLY A 315 15.98 2.34 1.67
CA GLY A 315 16.70 3.60 1.52
C GLY A 315 18.11 3.46 0.93
N ARG A 316 18.84 2.40 1.30
CA ARG A 316 20.13 2.01 0.69
C ARG A 316 19.93 1.66 -0.77
N ARG A 317 18.88 0.94 -1.17
CA ARG A 317 18.68 0.57 -2.59
C ARG A 317 18.23 1.73 -3.47
N LEU A 318 17.26 2.51 -3.03
CA LEU A 318 16.75 3.64 -3.81
C LEU A 318 17.77 4.77 -3.93
N ARG A 319 18.80 4.81 -3.06
CA ARG A 319 19.76 5.93 -3.01
C ARG A 319 21.24 5.56 -2.92
N ASP A 320 21.57 4.29 -2.80
CA ASP A 320 22.92 3.74 -2.62
C ASP A 320 23.65 4.24 -1.33
N ARG A 321 22.98 4.24 -0.14
CA ARG A 321 23.45 4.95 1.09
C ARG A 321 23.48 4.15 2.40
N ASP A 322 24.31 4.61 3.35
CA ASP A 322 24.35 4.12 4.73
C ASP A 322 23.12 4.58 5.55
N VAL A 323 22.31 3.62 5.99
CA VAL A 323 21.10 3.83 6.78
C VAL A 323 21.37 3.93 8.29
N GLY A 324 22.60 3.72 8.74
CA GLY A 324 22.97 3.73 10.16
C GLY A 324 22.77 5.09 10.86
N ASN A 325 22.81 6.19 10.10
CA ASN A 325 22.64 7.56 10.61
C ASN A 325 21.28 8.18 10.24
N THR A 326 20.29 7.34 9.95
CA THR A 326 18.97 7.80 9.54
C THR A 326 18.28 8.64 10.62
N PRO A 327 17.76 9.84 10.30
CA PRO A 327 16.93 10.63 11.22
C PRO A 327 15.77 9.81 11.79
N TYR A 328 15.71 9.76 13.12
CA TYR A 328 14.68 9.07 13.88
C TYR A 328 13.72 10.08 14.51
N PHE A 329 12.42 9.90 14.26
CA PHE A 329 11.36 10.74 14.81
C PHE A 329 10.51 9.94 15.78
N ASP A 330 10.79 10.10 17.08
CA ASP A 330 10.08 9.39 18.13
C ASP A 330 8.59 9.80 18.22
N GLY A 331 7.74 8.82 18.55
CA GLY A 331 6.32 9.00 18.82
C GLY A 331 5.47 9.46 17.63
N GLN A 332 5.97 9.31 16.40
CA GLN A 332 5.28 9.69 15.15
C GLN A 332 4.47 8.55 14.53
N CYS A 333 4.30 7.46 15.26
CA CYS A 333 3.53 6.30 14.85
C CYS A 333 2.82 5.65 16.06
N HIS A 334 1.74 4.91 15.79
CA HIS A 334 1.12 3.98 16.74
C HIS A 334 1.35 2.55 16.24
N HIS A 335 1.82 1.66 17.11
CA HIS A 335 1.94 0.23 16.81
C HIS A 335 1.08 -0.59 17.78
N CYS A 336 0.25 -1.51 17.28
CA CYS A 336 -0.43 -2.50 18.12
C CYS A 336 -0.38 -3.92 17.56
N THR A 337 0.46 -4.79 18.14
CA THR A 337 0.75 -6.12 17.58
C THR A 337 -0.44 -7.08 17.62
N TRP A 338 -1.15 -7.16 18.76
CA TRP A 338 -2.18 -8.17 19.05
C TRP A 338 -3.57 -7.56 19.28
N CYS A 339 -3.84 -6.38 18.72
CA CYS A 339 -5.15 -5.74 18.75
C CYS A 339 -6.18 -6.46 17.85
N PHE A 340 -6.63 -7.66 18.24
CA PHE A 340 -7.61 -8.46 17.47
C PHE A 340 -8.95 -8.60 18.17
N SER A 341 -10.06 -8.47 17.45
CA SER A 341 -11.41 -8.72 17.98
C SER A 341 -11.66 -10.18 18.32
N ASN A 342 -10.95 -11.10 17.67
CA ASN A 342 -11.20 -12.54 17.69
C ASN A 342 -9.96 -13.31 18.16
N ILE A 343 -10.17 -14.29 19.03
CA ILE A 343 -9.08 -15.16 19.48
C ILE A 343 -8.54 -16.02 18.33
N THR A 344 -9.41 -16.40 17.38
CA THR A 344 -8.98 -17.15 16.20
C THR A 344 -8.03 -16.33 15.32
N ALA A 345 -8.16 -15.00 15.27
CA ALA A 345 -7.26 -14.13 14.50
C ALA A 345 -5.87 -14.06 15.16
N VAL A 346 -5.81 -13.99 16.50
CA VAL A 346 -4.55 -14.07 17.27
C VAL A 346 -3.80 -15.35 16.93
N ILE A 347 -4.48 -16.50 17.01
CA ILE A 347 -3.90 -17.81 16.70
C ILE A 347 -3.43 -17.88 15.23
N ARG A 348 -4.23 -17.33 14.30
CA ARG A 348 -3.87 -17.33 12.87
C ARG A 348 -2.64 -16.49 12.58
N LYS A 349 -2.50 -15.31 13.20
CA LYS A 349 -1.30 -14.47 13.08
C LYS A 349 -0.06 -15.21 13.60
N MET A 350 -0.13 -15.81 14.80
CA MET A 350 0.97 -16.62 15.34
C MET A 350 1.42 -17.75 14.41
N GLN A 351 0.49 -18.34 13.67
CA GLN A 351 0.77 -19.47 12.78
C GLN A 351 1.23 -19.06 11.37
N SER A 352 1.18 -17.77 11.03
CA SER A 352 1.37 -17.27 9.66
C SER A 352 2.59 -16.37 9.46
N TYR A 353 2.97 -15.57 10.45
CA TYR A 353 4.15 -14.69 10.35
C TYR A 353 5.49 -15.42 10.48
N SER A 354 6.59 -14.69 10.29
CA SER A 354 7.96 -15.21 10.15
C SER A 354 8.51 -15.89 11.41
N HIS A 355 8.01 -15.52 12.59
CA HIS A 355 8.39 -16.11 13.88
C HIS A 355 7.68 -17.45 14.14
N THR A 356 8.11 -18.50 13.44
CA THR A 356 7.50 -19.83 13.53
C THR A 356 7.58 -20.46 14.94
N GLU A 357 8.55 -20.06 15.75
CA GLU A 357 8.72 -20.46 17.15
C GLU A 357 7.54 -20.06 18.04
N HIS A 358 6.79 -19.02 17.68
CA HIS A 358 5.64 -18.54 18.42
C HIS A 358 4.35 -19.35 18.13
N SER A 359 4.40 -20.30 17.19
CA SER A 359 3.24 -21.12 16.81
C SER A 359 2.99 -22.35 17.70
N GLN A 360 3.72 -22.47 18.81
CA GLN A 360 3.65 -23.61 19.73
C GLN A 360 2.25 -23.75 20.38
N SER A 361 1.89 -24.98 20.76
CA SER A 361 0.60 -25.30 21.37
C SER A 361 0.34 -24.57 22.69
N THR A 362 1.41 -24.21 23.42
CA THR A 362 1.32 -23.39 24.63
C THR A 362 0.74 -22.01 24.32
N TYR A 363 1.33 -21.30 23.35
CA TYR A 363 0.95 -19.91 23.03
C TYR A 363 -0.36 -19.81 22.25
N THR A 364 -0.72 -20.87 21.54
CA THR A 364 -2.01 -20.97 20.82
C THR A 364 -3.14 -21.52 21.69
N ASN A 365 -2.88 -21.85 22.96
CA ASN A 365 -3.90 -22.33 23.89
C ASN A 365 -4.88 -21.21 24.27
N LYS A 366 -6.19 -21.49 24.21
CA LYS A 366 -7.24 -20.52 24.52
C LYS A 366 -7.13 -19.92 25.92
N LYS A 367 -6.90 -20.76 26.94
CA LYS A 367 -6.76 -20.30 28.33
C LYS A 367 -5.52 -19.42 28.48
N TRP A 368 -4.39 -19.83 27.89
CA TRP A 368 -3.16 -19.06 27.90
C TRP A 368 -3.38 -17.65 27.33
N ILE A 369 -3.99 -17.55 26.15
CA ILE A 369 -4.26 -16.27 25.49
C ILE A 369 -5.16 -15.38 26.36
N LEU A 370 -6.25 -15.93 26.91
CA LEU A 370 -7.17 -15.17 27.77
C LEU A 370 -6.47 -14.63 29.03
N ASP A 371 -5.68 -15.48 29.69
CA ASP A 371 -4.96 -15.11 30.91
C ASP A 371 -3.94 -13.98 30.62
N HIS A 372 -3.23 -14.04 29.49
CA HIS A 372 -2.20 -13.05 29.13
C HIS A 372 -2.80 -11.72 28.64
N PHE A 373 -3.80 -11.78 27.76
CA PHE A 373 -4.46 -10.57 27.23
C PHE A 373 -5.18 -9.76 28.29
N SER A 374 -5.82 -10.42 29.26
CA SER A 374 -6.57 -9.74 30.33
C SER A 374 -5.67 -9.12 31.40
N GLN A 375 -4.41 -9.56 31.48
CA GLN A 375 -3.44 -9.12 32.49
C GLN A 375 -2.33 -8.23 31.94
N GLY A 376 -2.10 -8.23 30.63
CA GLY A 376 -0.99 -7.48 30.03
C GLY A 376 0.37 -8.16 30.17
N ILE A 377 0.39 -9.48 30.29
CA ILE A 377 1.62 -10.28 30.42
C ILE A 377 2.09 -10.66 29.02
N ASP A 378 3.40 -10.65 28.71
CA ASP A 378 3.90 -11.04 27.38
C ASP A 378 3.44 -12.45 26.97
N LEU A 379 2.93 -12.56 25.76
CA LEU A 379 2.29 -13.77 25.23
C LEU A 379 3.25 -14.95 25.11
N PHE A 380 4.55 -14.68 25.08
CA PHE A 380 5.63 -15.64 24.90
C PHE A 380 6.49 -15.81 26.15
N ASP A 381 6.09 -15.19 27.27
CA ASP A 381 6.78 -15.23 28.58
C ASP A 381 8.25 -14.75 28.51
N ARG A 382 8.51 -13.72 27.68
CA ARG A 382 9.81 -13.08 27.57
C ARG A 382 9.97 -12.06 28.70
N GLY A 383 10.94 -12.29 29.58
CA GLY A 383 11.08 -11.51 30.83
C GLY A 383 11.47 -10.03 30.66
N ASP A 384 11.90 -9.63 29.47
CA ASP A 384 12.25 -8.26 29.09
C ASP A 384 11.11 -7.48 28.42
N GLU A 385 10.01 -8.16 28.09
CA GLU A 385 8.85 -7.60 27.40
C GLU A 385 7.80 -7.16 28.42
N ILE A 386 7.90 -5.89 28.84
CA ILE A 386 7.13 -5.34 29.95
C ILE A 386 6.17 -4.26 29.46
N TYR A 387 4.90 -4.38 29.87
CA TYR A 387 3.82 -3.49 29.47
C TYR A 387 3.23 -2.77 30.68
N ASP A 388 3.19 -1.45 30.61
CA ASP A 388 2.51 -0.60 31.58
C ASP A 388 1.03 -0.45 31.19
N TYR A 389 0.16 -0.58 32.19
CA TYR A 389 -1.26 -0.29 32.02
C TYR A 389 -1.49 1.23 32.04
N VAL A 390 -2.12 1.75 30.98
CA VAL A 390 -2.48 3.16 30.81
C VAL A 390 -4.00 3.28 30.83
N GLU A 391 -4.54 3.73 31.97
CA GLU A 391 -5.97 4.01 32.12
C GLU A 391 -6.37 5.20 31.25
N ASP A 392 -7.53 5.11 30.59
CA ASP A 392 -8.09 6.14 29.72
C ASP A 392 -7.06 6.73 28.73
N ASN A 393 -6.27 5.87 28.10
CA ASN A 393 -5.22 6.30 27.19
C ASN A 393 -5.78 7.22 26.08
N GLN A 394 -5.10 8.35 25.86
CA GLN A 394 -5.46 9.33 24.84
C GLN A 394 -4.54 9.28 23.60
N ASP A 395 -3.43 8.55 23.68
CA ASP A 395 -2.48 8.38 22.57
C ASP A 395 -2.83 7.11 21.78
N LEU A 396 -3.77 7.24 20.85
CA LEU A 396 -4.24 6.21 19.94
C LEU A 396 -4.75 6.84 18.63
N PRO A 397 -4.98 6.04 17.57
CA PRO A 397 -5.61 6.52 16.35
C PRO A 397 -6.97 7.19 16.60
N GLN A 398 -7.22 8.32 15.94
CA GLN A 398 -8.44 9.12 16.09
C GLN A 398 -9.71 8.38 15.65
N TYR A 399 -9.65 7.63 14.56
CA TYR A 399 -10.72 6.79 14.03
C TYR A 399 -11.15 5.72 15.02
N ILE A 400 -10.22 5.14 15.79
CA ILE A 400 -10.56 4.19 16.86
C ILE A 400 -11.35 4.89 17.96
N ARG A 401 -10.91 6.08 18.37
CA ARG A 401 -11.62 6.91 19.37
C ARG A 401 -13.02 7.28 18.90
N ASP A 402 -13.16 7.73 17.66
CA ASP A 402 -14.44 8.15 17.08
C ASP A 402 -15.40 6.96 16.87
N ASN A 403 -14.87 5.74 16.79
CA ASN A 403 -15.63 4.50 16.62
C ASN A 403 -15.42 3.53 17.81
N SER A 404 -15.37 4.08 19.01
CA SER A 404 -14.99 3.34 20.23
C SER A 404 -15.85 2.12 20.53
N GLU A 405 -17.12 2.11 20.16
CA GLU A 405 -18.00 0.94 20.30
C GLU A 405 -17.51 -0.22 19.42
N LYS A 406 -17.24 0.07 18.14
CA LYS A 406 -16.77 -0.91 17.15
C LYS A 406 -15.40 -1.48 17.52
N PHE A 407 -14.49 -0.62 17.97
CA PHE A 407 -13.11 -0.99 18.32
C PHE A 407 -12.91 -1.13 19.83
N SER A 408 -13.97 -1.46 20.57
CA SER A 408 -13.92 -1.59 22.04
C SER A 408 -12.86 -2.59 22.52
N PHE A 409 -12.61 -3.66 21.77
CA PHE A 409 -11.55 -4.64 22.03
C PHE A 409 -10.13 -4.05 21.96
N MET A 410 -9.92 -2.92 21.29
CA MET A 410 -8.65 -2.18 21.28
C MET A 410 -8.56 -1.16 22.42
N LEU A 411 -9.64 -0.95 23.19
CA LEU A 411 -9.73 0.09 24.21
C LEU A 411 -9.92 -0.47 25.62
N ARG A 412 -10.52 -1.66 25.77
CA ARG A 412 -10.86 -2.26 27.06
C ARG A 412 -10.73 -3.78 27.02
N ARG A 413 -9.73 -4.31 27.72
CA ARG A 413 -9.54 -5.76 27.91
C ARG A 413 -9.32 -6.14 29.36
N LYS A 414 -8.74 -5.25 30.16
CA LYS A 414 -8.30 -5.57 31.52
C LYS A 414 -9.46 -6.07 32.37
N GLY A 415 -9.25 -7.22 33.01
CA GLY A 415 -10.22 -7.81 33.94
C GLY A 415 -11.48 -8.40 33.30
N LEU A 416 -11.62 -8.39 31.96
CA LEU A 416 -12.72 -9.07 31.28
C LEU A 416 -12.46 -10.57 31.18
N ALA A 417 -13.44 -11.40 31.55
CA ALA A 417 -13.31 -12.85 31.51
C ALA A 417 -13.06 -13.42 30.10
N ASN A 418 -13.57 -12.75 29.07
CA ASN A 418 -13.30 -13.06 27.67
C ASN A 418 -12.16 -12.22 27.07
N ALA A 419 -11.44 -11.44 27.89
CA ALA A 419 -10.38 -10.51 27.47
C ALA A 419 -10.78 -9.56 26.33
N GLY A 420 -12.07 -9.24 26.17
CA GLY A 420 -12.59 -8.40 25.09
C GLY A 420 -12.75 -9.09 23.72
N PHE A 421 -12.54 -10.41 23.62
CA PHE A 421 -12.77 -11.15 22.39
C PHE A 421 -14.27 -11.37 22.14
N ILE A 422 -14.71 -11.09 20.91
CA ILE A 422 -16.13 -11.19 20.52
C ILE A 422 -16.59 -12.63 20.28
N ASP A 423 -15.66 -13.54 20.01
CA ASP A 423 -15.88 -14.97 19.77
C ASP A 423 -15.69 -15.84 21.02
N VAL A 424 -15.62 -15.21 22.20
CA VAL A 424 -15.50 -15.91 23.49
C VAL A 424 -16.65 -15.49 24.40
N ASP A 425 -17.46 -16.46 24.81
CA ASP A 425 -18.56 -16.25 25.76
C ASP A 425 -17.99 -15.83 27.13
N PRO A 426 -18.30 -14.62 27.65
CA PRO A 426 -17.79 -14.15 28.92
C PRO A 426 -18.32 -14.95 30.13
N THR A 427 -19.44 -15.66 29.99
CA THR A 427 -20.01 -16.50 31.07
C THR A 427 -19.39 -17.89 31.13
N ASN A 428 -18.79 -18.34 30.02
CA ASN A 428 -18.11 -19.63 29.93
C ASN A 428 -16.91 -19.55 28.97
N PRO A 429 -15.86 -18.77 29.33
CA PRO A 429 -14.80 -18.39 28.40
C PRO A 429 -13.92 -19.57 27.95
N LEU A 430 -13.95 -20.68 28.67
CA LEU A 430 -13.19 -21.90 28.35
C LEU A 430 -14.03 -22.99 27.66
N ALA A 431 -15.28 -22.71 27.28
CA ALA A 431 -16.05 -23.60 26.42
C ALA A 431 -15.32 -23.86 25.10
N GLU A 432 -15.39 -25.10 24.60
CA GLU A 432 -14.82 -25.50 23.31
C GLU A 432 -15.56 -24.88 22.12
#